data_AF-A0A516PUZ7-F1
#
_entry.id   AF-A0A516PUZ7-F1
#
_cell.length_a   1.000
_cell.length_b   1.000
_cell.length_c   1.000
_cell.angle_alpha   90.00
_cell.angle_beta   90.00
_cell.angle_gamma   90.00
#
_symmetry.space_group_name_H-M   'P 1'
#
loop_
_entity.id
_entity.type
_entity.pdbx_description
1 polymer ?
#
loop_
_entity_poly.entity_id
_entity_poly.type
_entity_poly.pdbx_seq_one_letter_code
_entity_poly.pdbx_strand_id
1 'polypeptide(L)'
;MKVRSLAAVAACVALMITGCSALPQRSSGDHHTASAGPVAGPSVTASGAGGGTTPSPTGGGATSPASPSSSAAAPPSDPVREFDGASTADPADFPGTVTKVGFSTPSRNISCGMHGSTVVCQLQQFDYHPTPTRDCRGGGNWGSQVHLIGAGSAAFGCAGDVESGGPQLPYGAQLKTGVVRCVSREDGVTCQNTSSGNGFRVSRQGFVFFPTRESSNLPAALVGQWDGHGRRLVIKESGASVLTYRAYRYCSDDPTKPCDKVKGNVIYPGGKVKFTLQPGASTISASGKITSSNDPAYPVGATATVTVSGYQRLLRLAGKTFANFCAPGDPNLGECGA
;
A
#
# COMPACT_ATOMS: atom_id res chain seq x y z
N MET A 1 7.47 -25.06 -56.57
CA MET A 1 8.29 -23.94 -57.11
C MET A 1 7.35 -22.80 -57.52
N LYS A 2 7.79 -21.54 -57.34
CA LYS A 2 7.06 -20.24 -57.44
C LYS A 2 6.42 -19.79 -56.13
N VAL A 3 7.18 -19.16 -55.23
CA VAL A 3 7.54 -17.72 -55.16
C VAL A 3 6.31 -16.84 -54.95
N ARG A 4 6.15 -16.32 -53.73
CA ARG A 4 5.39 -15.10 -53.43
C ARG A 4 6.20 -14.24 -52.47
N SER A 5 6.87 -13.25 -53.05
CA SER A 5 7.32 -12.04 -52.34
C SER A 5 6.12 -11.10 -52.21
N LEU A 6 5.94 -10.46 -51.06
CA LEU A 6 5.28 -9.16 -50.98
C LEU A 6 5.96 -8.34 -49.89
N ALA A 7 6.44 -7.19 -50.34
CA ALA A 7 7.25 -6.23 -49.63
C ALA A 7 6.40 -5.26 -48.81
N ALA A 8 7.12 -4.56 -47.93
CA ALA A 8 6.72 -3.48 -47.06
C ALA A 8 5.77 -2.44 -47.68
N VAL A 9 4.86 -1.92 -46.83
CA VAL A 9 4.22 -0.62 -47.01
C VAL A 9 4.54 0.21 -45.78
N ALA A 10 5.25 1.32 -46.00
CA ALA A 10 5.53 2.34 -45.02
C ALA A 10 4.81 3.64 -45.39
N ALA A 11 4.28 4.29 -44.35
CA ALA A 11 4.00 5.72 -44.18
C ALA A 11 2.91 6.40 -45.03
N CYS A 12 1.94 7.01 -44.34
CA CYS A 12 1.70 8.45 -44.47
C CYS A 12 0.96 8.99 -43.23
N VAL A 13 1.62 9.93 -42.55
CA VAL A 13 1.10 10.78 -41.47
C VAL A 13 0.33 11.94 -42.12
N ALA A 14 -0.84 12.28 -41.59
CA ALA A 14 -1.48 13.57 -41.85
C ALA A 14 -2.00 14.17 -40.53
N LEU A 15 -1.37 15.27 -40.17
CA LEU A 15 -1.61 16.17 -39.05
C LEU A 15 -2.71 17.17 -39.48
N MET A 16 -3.73 17.42 -38.64
CA MET A 16 -4.57 18.61 -38.77
C MET A 16 -4.75 19.28 -37.40
N ILE A 17 -4.28 20.52 -37.34
CA ILE A 17 -4.25 21.45 -36.23
C ILE A 17 -5.35 22.49 -36.46
N THR A 18 -6.16 22.76 -35.44
CA THR A 18 -6.98 23.99 -35.24
C THR A 18 -7.37 24.00 -33.75
N GLY A 19 -7.16 24.98 -32.88
CA GLY A 19 -6.67 26.35 -33.02
C GLY A 19 -7.73 27.37 -32.53
N CYS A 20 -7.45 28.06 -31.42
CA CYS A 20 -8.07 29.30 -30.86
C CYS A 20 -9.42 29.20 -30.11
N SER A 21 -9.76 29.95 -29.05
CA SER A 21 -9.07 30.92 -28.17
C SER A 21 -10.01 31.39 -27.04
N ALA A 22 -9.42 31.97 -25.98
CA ALA A 22 -9.92 33.06 -25.12
C ALA A 22 -10.66 32.77 -23.77
N LEU A 23 -9.95 33.12 -22.69
CA LEU A 23 -10.36 33.62 -21.35
C LEU A 23 -11.05 35.03 -21.48
N PRO A 24 -11.60 35.72 -20.42
CA PRO A 24 -11.28 35.74 -18.97
C PRO A 24 -12.54 35.77 -18.04
N GLN A 25 -12.58 35.91 -16.70
CA GLN A 25 -12.05 36.95 -15.81
C GLN A 25 -12.34 36.64 -14.31
N ARG A 26 -11.32 36.87 -13.48
CA ARG A 26 -11.20 37.36 -12.08
C ARG A 26 -12.45 37.86 -11.30
N SER A 27 -12.54 37.56 -9.98
CA SER A 27 -12.77 38.50 -8.84
C SER A 27 -13.12 37.69 -7.54
N SER A 28 -12.35 37.65 -6.44
CA SER A 28 -11.99 38.61 -5.37
C SER A 28 -12.71 38.31 -4.03
N GLY A 29 -11.95 38.33 -2.92
CA GLY A 29 -12.36 38.63 -1.53
C GLY A 29 -12.86 37.45 -0.68
N ASP A 30 -12.67 37.39 0.63
CA ASP A 30 -11.83 38.14 1.57
C ASP A 30 -11.85 37.38 2.92
N HIS A 31 -10.98 37.85 3.83
CA HIS A 31 -10.60 37.35 5.15
C HIS A 31 -11.69 37.18 6.24
N HIS A 32 -11.21 36.66 7.39
CA HIS A 32 -11.71 36.75 8.78
C HIS A 32 -12.52 35.53 9.28
N THR A 33 -12.36 34.99 10.50
CA THR A 33 -11.49 35.21 11.67
C THR A 33 -11.72 34.01 12.60
N ALA A 34 -10.72 33.65 13.40
CA ALA A 34 -10.84 32.71 14.50
C ALA A 34 -11.71 33.26 15.65
N SER A 35 -12.35 32.40 16.42
CA SER A 35 -12.54 32.65 17.86
C SER A 35 -12.67 31.35 18.64
N ALA A 36 -11.86 31.26 19.70
CA ALA A 36 -11.93 30.27 20.76
C ALA A 36 -13.00 30.68 21.80
N GLY A 37 -13.43 29.71 22.61
CA GLY A 37 -14.21 29.94 23.83
C GLY A 37 -14.54 28.62 24.54
N PRO A 38 -14.07 28.39 25.78
CA PRO A 38 -14.32 27.16 26.55
C PRO A 38 -15.53 27.32 27.48
N VAL A 39 -16.15 26.20 27.86
CA VAL A 39 -17.14 26.14 28.95
C VAL A 39 -16.70 25.12 30.01
N ALA A 40 -16.54 25.62 31.23
CA ALA A 40 -16.34 24.86 32.46
C ALA A 40 -17.68 24.67 33.17
N GLY A 41 -17.83 23.58 33.92
CA GLY A 41 -18.90 23.41 34.90
C GLY A 41 -18.80 22.07 35.66
N PRO A 42 -18.96 22.04 37.00
CA PRO A 42 -18.40 20.99 37.85
C PRO A 42 -19.46 20.04 38.44
N SER A 43 -19.04 18.98 39.15
CA SER A 43 -19.93 18.18 40.00
C SER A 43 -19.22 17.56 41.21
N VAL A 44 -19.54 18.16 42.37
CA VAL A 44 -19.92 17.58 43.67
C VAL A 44 -19.05 16.51 44.37
N THR A 45 -18.61 16.90 45.55
CA THR A 45 -18.23 16.09 46.72
C THR A 45 -19.45 15.61 47.51
N ALA A 46 -19.40 14.40 48.08
CA ALA A 46 -19.98 14.10 49.40
C ALA A 46 -19.42 12.81 50.02
N SER A 47 -18.94 12.93 51.26
CA SER A 47 -18.52 11.88 52.19
C SER A 47 -19.72 11.15 52.82
N GLY A 48 -19.49 9.95 53.34
CA GLY A 48 -20.38 9.30 54.31
C GLY A 48 -19.81 7.99 54.86
N ALA A 49 -19.32 8.04 56.11
CA ALA A 49 -18.88 6.89 56.89
C ALA A 49 -20.03 6.34 57.76
N GLY A 50 -20.05 5.03 57.98
CA GLY A 50 -20.92 4.36 58.96
C GLY A 50 -20.40 2.96 59.27
N GLY A 51 -19.96 2.76 60.52
CA GLY A 51 -19.40 1.50 61.02
C GLY A 51 -20.46 0.54 61.58
N GLY A 52 -20.12 -0.76 61.59
CA GLY A 52 -20.89 -1.84 62.22
C GLY A 52 -20.04 -3.12 62.31
N THR A 53 -20.04 -3.72 63.49
CA THR A 53 -19.09 -4.69 64.06
C THR A 53 -19.40 -6.18 63.79
N THR A 54 -18.35 -6.97 63.46
CA THR A 54 -18.01 -8.41 63.78
C THR A 54 -18.98 -9.55 63.36
N PRO A 55 -18.56 -10.84 63.17
CA PRO A 55 -17.23 -11.49 63.14
C PRO A 55 -16.93 -12.36 61.88
N SER A 56 -15.66 -12.76 61.73
CA SER A 56 -15.15 -13.69 60.70
C SER A 56 -15.79 -15.09 60.71
N PRO A 57 -15.91 -15.70 59.51
CA PRO A 57 -15.66 -17.12 59.34
C PRO A 57 -14.42 -17.36 58.46
N THR A 58 -13.69 -18.38 58.86
CA THR A 58 -12.52 -18.97 58.21
C THR A 58 -12.91 -19.70 56.93
N GLY A 59 -12.11 -19.55 55.86
CA GLY A 59 -12.02 -20.54 54.79
C GLY A 59 -12.65 -20.16 53.44
N GLY A 60 -11.84 -20.21 52.38
CA GLY A 60 -12.30 -20.22 50.99
C GLY A 60 -11.60 -19.17 50.13
N GLY A 61 -10.48 -19.53 49.51
CA GLY A 61 -9.87 -18.72 48.45
C GLY A 61 -10.85 -18.60 47.28
N ALA A 62 -11.50 -17.43 47.18
CA ALA A 62 -12.33 -17.06 46.05
C ALA A 62 -11.41 -16.62 44.90
N THR A 63 -11.15 -17.53 43.97
CA THR A 63 -10.75 -17.17 42.60
C THR A 63 -11.89 -16.36 41.97
N SER A 64 -11.70 -15.04 41.87
CA SER A 64 -12.53 -14.19 41.01
C SER A 64 -12.54 -14.73 39.58
N PRO A 65 -13.69 -14.88 38.92
CA PRO A 65 -13.72 -15.14 37.49
C PRO A 65 -13.16 -13.90 36.78
N ALA A 66 -12.04 -14.08 36.08
CA ALA A 66 -11.55 -13.08 35.16
C ALA A 66 -12.64 -12.83 34.09
N SER A 67 -13.12 -11.59 34.00
CA SER A 67 -13.91 -11.16 32.85
C SER A 67 -13.09 -11.39 31.57
N PRO A 68 -13.62 -12.07 30.54
CA PRO A 68 -12.92 -12.15 29.27
C PRO A 68 -12.92 -10.76 28.64
N SER A 69 -11.80 -10.05 28.78
CA SER A 69 -11.47 -8.91 27.94
C SER A 69 -11.45 -9.39 26.50
N SER A 70 -12.50 -9.03 25.76
CA SER A 70 -12.57 -9.16 24.31
C SER A 70 -11.61 -8.16 23.70
N SER A 71 -10.32 -8.50 23.70
CA SER A 71 -9.34 -7.86 22.84
C SER A 71 -9.53 -8.44 21.45
N ALA A 72 -9.95 -7.62 20.50
CA ALA A 72 -10.01 -8.00 19.11
C ALA A 72 -8.64 -8.58 18.70
N ALA A 73 -8.61 -9.87 18.38
CA ALA A 73 -7.38 -10.53 17.97
C ALA A 73 -6.78 -9.76 16.79
N ALA A 74 -5.51 -9.39 16.92
CA ALA A 74 -4.75 -8.82 15.82
C ALA A 74 -4.83 -9.77 14.62
N PRO A 75 -4.95 -9.26 13.38
CA PRO A 75 -5.01 -10.13 12.22
C PRO A 75 -3.75 -11.01 12.17
N PRO A 76 -3.88 -12.29 11.82
CA PRO A 76 -2.77 -13.22 11.74
C PRO A 76 -1.68 -12.66 10.82
N SER A 77 -0.44 -12.81 11.26
CA SER A 77 0.75 -12.26 10.59
C SER A 77 1.10 -12.93 9.26
N ASP A 78 0.43 -14.04 8.91
CA ASP A 78 0.63 -14.75 7.64
C ASP A 78 -0.72 -15.23 7.04
N PRO A 79 -1.14 -14.71 5.87
CA PRO A 79 -2.37 -15.14 5.19
C PRO A 79 -2.37 -16.60 4.73
N VAL A 80 -1.21 -17.25 4.61
CA VAL A 80 -1.15 -18.65 4.17
C VAL A 80 -1.66 -19.57 5.27
N ARG A 81 -1.37 -19.23 6.54
CA ARG A 81 -1.80 -19.99 7.72
C ARG A 81 -3.31 -19.97 7.94
N GLU A 82 -4.01 -18.98 7.36
CA GLU A 82 -5.47 -18.88 7.40
C GLU A 82 -6.18 -20.08 6.79
N PHE A 83 -5.50 -20.85 5.95
CA PHE A 83 -6.05 -22.02 5.28
C PHE A 83 -5.65 -23.34 5.97
N ASP A 84 -4.77 -23.29 6.97
CA ASP A 84 -4.29 -24.48 7.67
C ASP A 84 -5.45 -25.13 8.45
N GLY A 85 -5.58 -26.45 8.31
CA GLY A 85 -6.67 -27.21 8.94
C GLY A 85 -8.07 -26.91 8.40
N ALA A 86 -8.21 -26.14 7.32
CA ALA A 86 -9.51 -25.91 6.70
C ALA A 86 -9.98 -27.14 5.89
N SER A 87 -11.25 -27.53 6.05
CA SER A 87 -11.86 -28.58 5.23
C SER A 87 -12.13 -28.05 3.82
N THR A 88 -11.85 -28.85 2.79
CA THR A 88 -12.09 -28.45 1.40
C THR A 88 -13.49 -28.85 0.97
N ALA A 89 -14.31 -27.86 0.62
CA ALA A 89 -15.63 -28.08 0.06
C ALA A 89 -15.56 -28.24 -1.46
N ASP A 90 -16.48 -29.00 -2.05
CA ASP A 90 -16.59 -29.13 -3.51
C ASP A 90 -17.23 -27.85 -4.09
N PRO A 91 -16.55 -27.12 -4.98
CA PRO A 91 -17.13 -25.93 -5.60
C PRO A 91 -18.44 -26.17 -6.38
N ALA A 92 -18.72 -27.41 -6.79
CA ALA A 92 -19.99 -27.76 -7.45
C ALA A 92 -21.21 -27.60 -6.52
N ASP A 93 -21.03 -27.76 -5.21
CA ASP A 93 -22.09 -27.62 -4.20
C ASP A 93 -22.36 -26.15 -3.82
N PHE A 94 -21.58 -25.21 -4.38
CA PHE A 94 -21.61 -23.79 -4.05
C PHE A 94 -21.86 -22.92 -5.28
N PRO A 95 -23.01 -23.07 -5.97
CA PRO A 95 -23.34 -22.19 -7.09
C PRO A 95 -23.44 -20.74 -6.62
N GLY A 96 -22.78 -19.83 -7.33
CA GLY A 96 -22.88 -18.41 -7.04
C GLY A 96 -24.19 -17.82 -7.55
N THR A 97 -24.60 -16.68 -6.98
CA THR A 97 -25.83 -15.97 -7.41
C THR A 97 -25.75 -15.53 -8.88
N VAL A 98 -24.62 -14.96 -9.29
CA VAL A 98 -24.31 -14.62 -10.69
C VAL A 98 -23.01 -15.24 -11.17
N THR A 99 -22.13 -15.61 -10.24
CA THR A 99 -20.82 -16.18 -10.52
C THR A 99 -20.91 -17.70 -10.57
N LYS A 100 -19.91 -18.36 -11.17
CA LYS A 100 -19.88 -19.82 -11.27
C LYS A 100 -19.88 -20.49 -9.90
N VAL A 101 -19.17 -19.92 -8.94
CA VAL A 101 -19.08 -20.42 -7.57
C VAL A 101 -19.26 -19.24 -6.63
N GLY A 102 -20.02 -19.40 -5.56
CA GLY A 102 -20.20 -18.34 -4.57
C GLY A 102 -20.68 -18.88 -3.24
N PHE A 103 -20.49 -18.08 -2.20
CA PHE A 103 -20.87 -18.46 -0.85
C PHE A 103 -21.19 -17.25 0.02
N SER A 104 -21.89 -17.50 1.11
CA SER A 104 -22.06 -16.54 2.20
C SER A 104 -21.49 -17.11 3.50
N THR A 105 -20.97 -16.25 4.37
CA THR A 105 -20.54 -16.65 5.72
C THR A 105 -21.74 -17.05 6.58
N PRO A 106 -21.56 -17.87 7.63
CA PRO A 106 -22.62 -18.18 8.59
C PRO A 106 -23.22 -16.95 9.27
N SER A 107 -22.41 -15.90 9.52
CA SER A 107 -22.89 -14.59 10.00
C SER A 107 -23.74 -13.82 8.99
N ARG A 108 -23.74 -14.25 7.72
CA ARG A 108 -24.35 -13.57 6.56
C ARG A 108 -23.84 -12.16 6.29
N ASN A 109 -22.81 -11.69 7.01
CA ASN A 109 -22.25 -10.37 6.79
C ASN A 109 -21.43 -10.29 5.50
N ILE A 110 -20.74 -11.37 5.13
CA ILE A 110 -19.84 -11.41 3.98
C ILE A 110 -20.39 -12.42 2.98
N SER A 111 -20.54 -11.98 1.73
CA SER A 111 -20.89 -12.84 0.60
C SER A 111 -19.82 -12.71 -0.47
N CYS A 112 -19.41 -13.81 -1.09
CA CYS A 112 -18.36 -13.83 -2.10
C CYS A 112 -18.85 -14.55 -3.36
N GLY A 113 -18.43 -14.04 -4.52
CA GLY A 113 -18.59 -14.69 -5.81
C GLY A 113 -17.23 -14.89 -6.47
N MET A 114 -17.05 -16.03 -7.11
CA MET A 114 -15.79 -16.51 -7.69
C MET A 114 -16.00 -16.97 -9.14
N HIS A 115 -15.15 -16.48 -10.03
CA HIS A 115 -15.15 -16.87 -11.45
C HIS A 115 -13.74 -16.87 -12.03
N GLY A 116 -13.26 -18.05 -12.45
CA GLY A 116 -11.92 -18.21 -13.02
C GLY A 116 -10.83 -17.80 -12.04
N SER A 117 -10.17 -16.67 -12.31
CA SER A 117 -9.13 -16.07 -11.45
C SER A 117 -9.61 -14.82 -10.71
N THR A 118 -10.92 -14.61 -10.61
CA THR A 118 -11.52 -13.43 -9.99
C THR A 118 -12.38 -13.84 -8.80
N VAL A 119 -12.30 -13.05 -7.73
CA VAL A 119 -13.24 -13.11 -6.61
C VAL A 119 -13.66 -11.71 -6.20
N VAL A 120 -14.95 -11.55 -5.92
CA VAL A 120 -15.55 -10.32 -5.40
C VAL A 120 -16.31 -10.68 -4.12
N CYS A 121 -15.96 -10.03 -3.02
CA CYS A 121 -16.66 -10.16 -1.75
C CYS A 121 -17.35 -8.86 -1.39
N GLN A 122 -18.58 -8.94 -0.91
CA GLN A 122 -19.39 -7.83 -0.45
C GLN A 122 -19.72 -8.00 1.04
N LEU A 123 -19.61 -6.90 1.77
CA LEU A 123 -19.92 -6.77 3.18
C LEU A 123 -21.20 -5.96 3.35
N GLN A 124 -22.15 -6.51 4.09
CA GLN A 124 -23.39 -5.81 4.45
C GLN A 124 -23.13 -4.74 5.51
N GLN A 125 -22.27 -5.04 6.48
CA GLN A 125 -21.88 -4.14 7.56
C GLN A 125 -20.36 -4.19 7.77
N PHE A 126 -19.76 -3.02 8.01
CA PHE A 126 -18.36 -2.88 8.36
C PHE A 126 -18.15 -1.62 9.22
N ASP A 127 -17.20 -1.69 10.15
CA ASP A 127 -16.88 -0.61 11.09
C ASP A 127 -15.53 0.07 10.78
N TYR A 128 -14.85 -0.34 9.69
CA TYR A 128 -13.59 0.25 9.24
C TYR A 128 -13.80 1.41 8.25
N HIS A 129 -12.77 2.25 8.11
CA HIS A 129 -12.78 3.40 7.21
C HIS A 129 -11.61 3.32 6.21
N PRO A 130 -11.85 2.85 4.96
CA PRO A 130 -10.79 2.79 3.97
C PRO A 130 -10.29 4.18 3.60
N THR A 131 -8.97 4.31 3.49
CA THR A 131 -8.31 5.54 3.03
C THR A 131 -7.56 5.29 1.72
N PRO A 132 -7.65 6.19 0.72
CA PRO A 132 -8.53 7.37 0.67
C PRO A 132 -10.01 6.97 0.55
N THR A 133 -10.90 7.86 1.01
CA THR A 133 -12.33 7.72 0.77
C THR A 133 -12.64 8.00 -0.71
N ARG A 134 -13.65 7.33 -1.26
CA ARG A 134 -14.15 7.59 -2.62
C ARG A 134 -15.67 7.64 -2.59
N ASP A 135 -16.26 8.50 -3.41
CA ASP A 135 -17.70 8.54 -3.64
C ASP A 135 -18.07 7.52 -4.72
N CYS A 136 -18.98 6.61 -4.38
CA CYS A 136 -19.49 5.57 -5.26
C CYS A 136 -20.74 5.98 -6.05
N ARG A 137 -21.19 7.25 -5.95
CA ARG A 137 -22.30 7.82 -6.74
C ARG A 137 -23.57 6.96 -6.73
N GLY A 138 -23.91 6.39 -5.57
CA GLY A 138 -25.07 5.52 -5.39
C GLY A 138 -24.81 4.01 -5.51
N GLY A 139 -23.63 3.58 -5.95
CA GLY A 139 -23.20 2.18 -5.99
C GLY A 139 -22.71 1.64 -4.63
N GLY A 140 -23.44 1.91 -3.55
CA GLY A 140 -23.07 1.48 -2.19
C GLY A 140 -21.93 2.25 -1.54
N ASN A 141 -21.48 1.79 -0.37
CA ASN A 141 -20.45 2.46 0.43
C ASN A 141 -19.04 2.03 -0.01
N TRP A 142 -18.12 2.99 -0.17
CA TRP A 142 -16.71 2.67 -0.37
C TRP A 142 -16.18 1.84 0.80
N GLY A 143 -15.58 0.68 0.51
CA GLY A 143 -15.18 -0.29 1.52
C GLY A 143 -16.10 -1.51 1.65
N SER A 144 -17.32 -1.43 1.15
CA SER A 144 -18.29 -2.54 1.22
C SER A 144 -18.01 -3.66 0.23
N GLN A 145 -17.20 -3.42 -0.81
CA GLN A 145 -16.84 -4.43 -1.80
C GLN A 145 -15.31 -4.52 -1.92
N VAL A 146 -14.78 -5.74 -1.89
CA VAL A 146 -13.37 -6.05 -2.10
C VAL A 146 -13.26 -7.03 -3.25
N HIS A 147 -12.32 -6.81 -4.16
CA HIS A 147 -12.08 -7.70 -5.29
C HIS A 147 -10.61 -8.08 -5.42
N LEU A 148 -10.38 -9.25 -5.99
CA LEU A 148 -9.10 -9.72 -6.49
C LEU A 148 -9.33 -10.20 -7.93
N ILE A 149 -8.62 -9.61 -8.89
CA ILE A 149 -8.79 -9.89 -10.31
C ILE A 149 -7.46 -10.41 -10.88
N GLY A 150 -7.48 -11.63 -11.41
CA GLY A 150 -6.31 -12.25 -12.03
C GLY A 150 -5.13 -12.32 -11.06
N ALA A 151 -3.94 -12.00 -11.56
CA ALA A 151 -2.73 -11.91 -10.74
C ALA A 151 -2.54 -10.52 -10.09
N GLY A 152 -3.49 -9.60 -10.20
CA GLY A 152 -3.39 -8.24 -9.66
C GLY A 152 -3.45 -8.16 -8.13
N SER A 153 -3.30 -6.95 -7.58
CA SER A 153 -3.49 -6.69 -6.15
C SER A 153 -4.97 -6.65 -5.80
N ALA A 154 -5.32 -7.03 -4.58
CA ALA A 154 -6.67 -6.82 -4.07
C ALA A 154 -6.94 -5.32 -3.86
N ALA A 155 -8.18 -4.91 -4.08
CA ALA A 155 -8.60 -3.53 -3.94
C ALA A 155 -10.07 -3.42 -3.53
N PHE A 156 -10.44 -2.25 -3.01
CA PHE A 156 -11.83 -1.89 -2.83
C PHE A 156 -12.49 -1.54 -4.17
N GLY A 157 -13.75 -1.93 -4.31
CA GLY A 157 -14.65 -1.52 -5.39
C GLY A 157 -15.85 -0.74 -4.83
N CYS A 158 -16.60 -0.14 -5.75
CA CYS A 158 -17.96 0.31 -5.47
C CYS A 158 -18.92 -0.81 -5.84
N ALA A 159 -19.89 -1.11 -4.97
CA ALA A 159 -20.90 -2.11 -5.20
C ALA A 159 -21.91 -1.63 -6.26
N GLY A 160 -21.57 -1.80 -7.54
CA GLY A 160 -22.47 -1.47 -8.66
C GLY A 160 -23.54 -2.54 -8.90
N ASP A 161 -23.10 -3.80 -9.05
CA ASP A 161 -23.94 -4.95 -9.39
C ASP A 161 -23.82 -6.08 -8.35
N VAL A 162 -24.76 -7.02 -8.36
CA VAL A 162 -24.72 -8.22 -7.51
C VAL A 162 -23.69 -9.19 -8.08
N GLU A 163 -22.48 -9.18 -7.54
CA GLU A 163 -21.36 -10.03 -7.98
C GLU A 163 -21.01 -11.15 -6.98
N SER A 164 -21.82 -11.29 -5.91
CA SER A 164 -21.49 -12.15 -4.77
C SER A 164 -22.71 -12.83 -4.15
N GLY A 165 -22.51 -13.94 -3.44
CA GLY A 165 -23.57 -14.72 -2.80
C GLY A 165 -23.60 -16.18 -3.26
N GLY A 166 -24.24 -17.02 -2.46
CA GLY A 166 -24.38 -18.47 -2.69
C GLY A 166 -24.69 -19.21 -1.39
N PRO A 167 -24.61 -20.55 -1.38
CA PRO A 167 -24.81 -21.35 -0.17
C PRO A 167 -23.87 -20.95 0.99
N GLN A 168 -24.27 -21.31 2.20
CA GLN A 168 -23.48 -21.00 3.38
C GLN A 168 -22.22 -21.87 3.43
N LEU A 169 -21.03 -21.26 3.41
CA LEU A 169 -19.76 -21.95 3.63
C LEU A 169 -19.45 -21.97 5.14
N PRO A 170 -19.45 -23.13 5.82
CA PRO A 170 -19.21 -23.21 7.26
C PRO A 170 -17.87 -22.58 7.65
N TYR A 171 -17.77 -22.10 8.90
CA TYR A 171 -16.48 -21.69 9.43
C TYR A 171 -15.52 -22.89 9.49
N GLY A 172 -14.27 -22.63 9.15
CA GLY A 172 -13.24 -23.66 8.99
C GLY A 172 -13.29 -24.38 7.64
N ALA A 173 -14.19 -24.03 6.71
CA ALA A 173 -14.20 -24.58 5.37
C ALA A 173 -13.58 -23.63 4.34
N GLN A 174 -13.02 -24.19 3.27
CA GLN A 174 -12.46 -23.47 2.13
C GLN A 174 -13.03 -23.94 0.78
N LEU A 175 -13.04 -23.01 -0.18
CA LEU A 175 -13.37 -23.26 -1.58
C LEU A 175 -12.20 -22.83 -2.47
N LYS A 176 -12.03 -23.52 -3.60
CA LYS A 176 -11.00 -23.18 -4.59
C LYS A 176 -11.57 -23.26 -6.00
N THR A 177 -11.35 -22.22 -6.79
CA THR A 177 -11.66 -22.18 -8.22
C THR A 177 -10.42 -21.74 -9.00
N GLY A 178 -9.92 -22.61 -9.87
CA GLY A 178 -8.67 -22.37 -10.60
C GLY A 178 -7.51 -22.03 -9.65
N VAL A 179 -6.99 -20.80 -9.76
CA VAL A 179 -5.89 -20.30 -8.93
C VAL A 179 -6.36 -19.56 -7.68
N VAL A 180 -7.65 -19.25 -7.53
CA VAL A 180 -8.18 -18.51 -6.38
C VAL A 180 -8.74 -19.49 -5.36
N ARG A 181 -8.36 -19.30 -4.09
CA ARG A 181 -8.92 -20.01 -2.94
C ARG A 181 -9.46 -19.02 -1.92
N CYS A 182 -10.54 -19.38 -1.24
CA CYS A 182 -11.13 -18.61 -0.16
C CYS A 182 -11.43 -19.52 1.03
N VAL A 183 -11.20 -19.03 2.25
CA VAL A 183 -11.53 -19.72 3.50
C VAL A 183 -12.43 -18.84 4.35
N SER A 184 -13.46 -19.46 4.93
CA SER A 184 -14.39 -18.83 5.88
C SER A 184 -13.92 -19.12 7.30
N ARG A 185 -13.54 -18.10 8.06
CA ARG A 185 -13.20 -18.19 9.49
C ARG A 185 -14.18 -17.35 10.31
N GLU A 186 -14.29 -17.66 11.60
CA GLU A 186 -15.20 -16.94 12.52
C GLU A 186 -14.90 -15.44 12.58
N ASP A 187 -13.63 -15.08 12.41
CA ASP A 187 -13.10 -13.74 12.51
C ASP A 187 -12.90 -13.05 11.15
N GLY A 188 -13.23 -13.71 10.03
CA GLY A 188 -13.16 -13.11 8.69
C GLY A 188 -13.07 -14.10 7.53
N VAL A 189 -13.11 -13.56 6.32
CA VAL A 189 -12.88 -14.32 5.09
C VAL A 189 -11.51 -13.95 4.52
N THR A 190 -10.73 -14.95 4.16
CA THR A 190 -9.45 -14.77 3.47
C THR A 190 -9.53 -15.38 2.08
N CYS A 191 -9.23 -14.59 1.05
CA CYS A 191 -9.14 -15.04 -0.34
C CYS A 191 -7.76 -14.74 -0.93
N GLN A 192 -7.20 -15.68 -1.69
CA GLN A 192 -5.85 -15.58 -2.25
C GLN A 192 -5.76 -16.21 -3.63
N ASN A 193 -5.04 -15.54 -4.54
CA ASN A 193 -4.53 -16.15 -5.76
C ASN A 193 -3.23 -16.91 -5.44
N THR A 194 -3.30 -18.24 -5.51
CA THR A 194 -2.19 -19.15 -5.21
C THR A 194 -0.99 -19.02 -6.13
N SER A 195 -1.16 -18.46 -7.34
CA SER A 195 -0.07 -18.26 -8.30
C SER A 195 0.70 -16.96 -8.04
N SER A 196 0.03 -15.87 -7.64
CA SER A 196 0.68 -14.58 -7.40
C SER A 196 0.95 -14.29 -5.93
N GLY A 197 0.31 -15.02 -5.01
CA GLY A 197 0.32 -14.74 -3.58
C GLY A 197 -0.58 -13.56 -3.16
N ASN A 198 -1.11 -12.80 -4.12
CA ASN A 198 -1.97 -11.66 -3.86
C ASN A 198 -3.33 -12.10 -3.32
N GLY A 199 -3.93 -11.28 -2.48
CA GLY A 199 -5.19 -11.63 -1.85
C GLY A 199 -5.71 -10.56 -0.91
N PHE A 200 -6.71 -10.92 -0.14
CA PHE A 200 -7.22 -10.09 0.94
C PHE A 200 -7.77 -10.95 2.07
N ARG A 201 -7.80 -10.36 3.26
CA ARG A 201 -8.59 -10.78 4.41
C ARG A 201 -9.54 -9.65 4.76
N VAL A 202 -10.81 -9.97 4.99
CA VAL A 202 -11.82 -8.97 5.33
C VAL A 202 -12.77 -9.52 6.39
N SER A 203 -13.15 -8.66 7.32
CA SER A 203 -14.12 -8.92 8.38
C SER A 203 -14.97 -7.67 8.61
N ARG A 204 -15.94 -7.71 9.52
CA ARG A 204 -16.68 -6.50 9.89
C ARG A 204 -15.75 -5.42 10.47
N GLN A 205 -14.75 -5.84 11.25
CA GLN A 205 -13.89 -4.92 12.01
C GLN A 205 -12.67 -4.42 11.22
N GLY A 206 -12.26 -5.11 10.15
CA GLY A 206 -11.06 -4.70 9.42
C GLY A 206 -10.81 -5.45 8.12
N PHE A 207 -9.72 -5.06 7.47
CA PHE A 207 -9.26 -5.65 6.22
C PHE A 207 -7.73 -5.62 6.13
N VAL A 208 -7.18 -6.54 5.36
CA VAL A 208 -5.76 -6.60 5.00
C VAL A 208 -5.67 -7.04 3.55
N PHE A 209 -4.82 -6.39 2.75
CA PHE A 209 -4.50 -6.84 1.38
C PHE A 209 -3.12 -7.51 1.36
N PHE A 210 -3.02 -8.61 0.61
CA PHE A 210 -1.84 -9.44 0.48
C PHE A 210 -1.18 -9.29 -0.90
N PRO A 211 0.16 -9.46 -0.99
CA PRO A 211 1.08 -9.59 0.15
C PRO A 211 0.97 -8.36 1.06
N THR A 212 1.14 -8.57 2.36
CA THR A 212 1.24 -7.51 3.40
C THR A 212 2.51 -6.69 3.21
N ARG A 213 2.92 -6.45 1.97
CA ARG A 213 4.15 -5.78 1.58
C ARG A 213 5.38 -6.17 2.39
N GLU A 214 5.45 -7.43 2.82
CA GLU A 214 6.70 -8.19 2.95
C GLU A 214 6.99 -8.90 1.62
N SER A 215 7.02 -8.15 0.51
CA SER A 215 7.81 -8.60 -0.64
C SER A 215 9.28 -8.52 -0.20
N SER A 216 10.15 -9.47 -0.52
CA SER A 216 11.60 -9.26 -0.35
C SER A 216 12.16 -8.25 -1.36
N ASN A 217 11.36 -7.90 -2.38
CA ASN A 217 11.75 -7.04 -3.49
C ASN A 217 10.97 -5.72 -3.51
N LEU A 218 11.64 -4.65 -3.95
CA LEU A 218 11.03 -3.34 -4.15
C LEU A 218 10.03 -3.32 -5.32
N PRO A 219 9.05 -2.39 -5.30
CA PRO A 219 8.22 -2.10 -6.46
C PRO A 219 9.06 -1.83 -7.72
N ALA A 220 8.68 -2.42 -8.86
CA ALA A 220 9.41 -2.27 -10.13
C ALA A 220 9.56 -0.80 -10.56
N ALA A 221 8.56 0.03 -10.28
CA ALA A 221 8.62 1.48 -10.53
C ALA A 221 9.79 2.15 -9.79
N LEU A 222 10.29 1.57 -8.70
CA LEU A 222 11.41 2.08 -7.92
C LEU A 222 12.79 1.61 -8.42
N VAL A 223 12.84 0.51 -9.14
CA VAL A 223 14.08 -0.17 -9.52
C VAL A 223 14.66 0.46 -10.79
N GLY A 224 15.99 0.50 -10.88
CA GLY A 224 16.71 0.97 -12.07
C GLY A 224 17.70 2.10 -11.76
N GLN A 225 18.22 2.68 -12.85
CA GLN A 225 19.11 3.84 -12.80
C GLN A 225 18.32 5.12 -13.03
N TRP A 226 18.61 6.15 -12.24
CA TRP A 226 17.96 7.45 -12.27
C TRP A 226 19.04 8.51 -12.32
N ASP A 227 18.97 9.41 -13.30
CA ASP A 227 20.03 10.36 -13.59
C ASP A 227 19.54 11.82 -13.42
N GLY A 228 20.48 12.72 -13.17
CA GLY A 228 20.29 14.17 -13.14
C GLY A 228 21.66 14.86 -13.23
N HIS A 229 21.69 16.20 -13.29
CA HIS A 229 22.98 16.90 -13.45
C HIS A 229 24.02 16.47 -12.41
N GLY A 230 25.12 15.85 -12.86
CA GLY A 230 26.22 15.43 -12.00
C GLY A 230 25.83 14.43 -10.91
N ARG A 231 24.70 13.72 -11.04
CA ARG A 231 24.25 12.75 -10.04
C ARG A 231 23.58 11.54 -10.66
N ARG A 232 23.72 10.40 -9.99
CA ARG A 232 23.14 9.12 -10.38
C ARG A 232 22.70 8.34 -9.17
N LEU A 233 21.48 7.82 -9.22
CA LEU A 233 20.91 6.93 -8.23
C LEU A 233 20.62 5.58 -8.89
N VAL A 234 21.18 4.50 -8.35
CA VAL A 234 20.90 3.13 -8.78
C VAL A 234 20.18 2.40 -7.66
N ILE A 235 19.02 1.82 -7.96
CA ILE A 235 18.21 1.05 -7.00
C ILE A 235 18.03 -0.37 -7.56
N LYS A 236 18.44 -1.37 -6.78
CA LYS A 236 18.23 -2.80 -7.12
C LYS A 236 16.91 -3.30 -6.59
N GLU A 237 16.40 -4.40 -7.17
CA GLU A 237 15.20 -5.10 -6.69
C GLU A 237 15.29 -5.46 -5.20
N SER A 238 16.47 -5.87 -4.73
CA SER A 238 16.72 -6.20 -3.32
C SER A 238 16.68 -5.00 -2.35
N GLY A 239 16.46 -3.78 -2.83
CA GLY A 239 16.50 -2.57 -2.02
C GLY A 239 17.89 -1.93 -1.87
N ALA A 240 18.95 -2.65 -2.24
CA ALA A 240 20.31 -2.11 -2.24
C ALA A 240 20.43 -0.94 -3.22
N SER A 241 20.76 0.24 -2.70
CA SER A 241 20.76 1.49 -3.44
C SER A 241 22.09 2.23 -3.32
N VAL A 242 22.54 2.85 -4.41
CA VAL A 242 23.78 3.64 -4.46
C VAL A 242 23.49 4.98 -5.12
N LEU A 243 23.74 6.06 -4.38
CA LEU A 243 23.77 7.43 -4.88
C LEU A 243 25.23 7.86 -5.08
N THR A 244 25.52 8.39 -6.26
CA THR A 244 26.79 9.07 -6.57
C THR A 244 26.50 10.46 -7.11
N TYR A 245 27.23 11.48 -6.63
CA TYR A 245 27.00 12.87 -7.02
C TYR A 245 28.26 13.73 -6.96
N ARG A 246 28.27 14.80 -7.75
CA ARG A 246 29.32 15.82 -7.75
C ARG A 246 29.30 16.58 -6.42
N ALA A 247 30.47 16.72 -5.80
CA ALA A 247 30.65 17.59 -4.64
C ALA A 247 30.84 19.07 -5.04
N TYR A 248 31.13 19.32 -6.33
CA TYR A 248 31.44 20.66 -6.86
C TYR A 248 32.59 21.35 -6.14
N ARG A 249 33.53 20.54 -5.67
CA ARG A 249 34.75 20.92 -4.97
C ARG A 249 35.82 19.93 -5.38
N TYR A 250 36.97 20.38 -5.86
CA TYR A 250 38.04 19.48 -6.28
C TYR A 250 38.91 19.05 -5.10
N CYS A 251 39.25 17.76 -5.06
CA CYS A 251 40.14 17.22 -4.01
C CYS A 251 41.56 17.80 -4.05
N SER A 252 41.99 18.37 -5.18
CA SER A 252 43.27 19.07 -5.30
C SER A 252 43.29 20.36 -4.49
N ASP A 253 42.13 21.01 -4.36
CA ASP A 253 41.99 22.32 -3.77
C ASP A 253 41.57 22.18 -2.31
N ASP A 254 40.62 21.29 -2.05
CA ASP A 254 40.16 20.94 -0.71
C ASP A 254 39.87 19.42 -0.62
N PRO A 255 40.72 18.66 0.09
CA PRO A 255 40.58 17.20 0.22
C PRO A 255 39.45 16.78 1.18
N THR A 256 38.73 17.73 1.79
CA THR A 256 37.59 17.45 2.67
C THR A 256 36.49 16.71 1.91
N LYS A 257 36.05 15.57 2.44
CA LYS A 257 35.04 14.74 1.78
C LYS A 257 33.61 15.28 1.99
N PRO A 258 32.73 15.15 0.97
CA PRO A 258 33.03 14.64 -0.37
C PRO A 258 33.75 15.69 -1.23
N CYS A 259 34.67 15.24 -2.08
CA CYS A 259 35.37 16.08 -3.07
C CYS A 259 35.52 15.32 -4.39
N ASP A 260 35.41 16.02 -5.51
CA ASP A 260 35.53 15.50 -6.87
C ASP A 260 37.00 15.30 -7.25
N LYS A 261 37.31 14.19 -7.91
CA LYS A 261 38.63 13.96 -8.50
C LYS A 261 38.60 14.28 -9.99
N VAL A 262 39.71 14.77 -10.52
CA VAL A 262 39.86 15.01 -11.96
C VAL A 262 41.03 14.18 -12.47
N LYS A 263 40.84 13.46 -13.57
CA LYS A 263 41.93 12.77 -14.29
C LYS A 263 41.77 13.08 -15.78
N GLY A 264 42.70 13.87 -16.32
CA GLY A 264 42.53 14.45 -17.66
C GLY A 264 41.26 15.31 -17.71
N ASN A 265 40.40 15.07 -18.70
CA ASN A 265 39.13 15.79 -18.85
C ASN A 265 37.94 15.10 -18.16
N VAL A 266 38.18 14.05 -17.38
CA VAL A 266 37.12 13.28 -16.71
C VAL A 266 37.03 13.70 -15.25
N ILE A 267 35.84 14.10 -14.83
CA ILE A 267 35.51 14.37 -13.43
C ILE A 267 34.88 13.11 -12.82
N TYR A 268 35.44 12.65 -11.72
CA TYR A 268 34.94 11.54 -10.91
C TYR A 268 34.18 12.12 -9.71
N PRO A 269 32.84 11.94 -9.65
CA PRO A 269 32.03 12.46 -8.57
C PRO A 269 32.50 11.98 -7.20
N GLY A 270 32.64 12.93 -6.27
CA GLY A 270 33.15 12.69 -4.92
C GLY A 270 32.14 12.11 -3.96
N GLY A 271 30.88 12.51 -4.07
CA GLY A 271 29.80 12.14 -3.16
C GLY A 271 29.32 10.72 -3.40
N LYS A 272 29.23 9.93 -2.33
CA LYS A 272 28.73 8.55 -2.39
C LYS A 272 27.97 8.17 -1.12
N VAL A 273 26.69 7.87 -1.29
CA VAL A 273 25.82 7.37 -0.22
C VAL A 273 25.26 6.01 -0.66
N LYS A 274 25.38 5.00 0.20
CA LYS A 274 24.68 3.72 0.07
C LYS A 274 23.58 3.66 1.11
N PHE A 275 22.44 3.12 0.71
CA PHE A 275 21.31 2.88 1.60
C PHE A 275 20.58 1.62 1.16
N THR A 276 19.88 1.01 2.10
CA THR A 276 18.97 -0.10 1.82
C THR A 276 17.57 0.43 1.97
N LEU A 277 16.76 0.28 0.93
CA LEU A 277 15.32 0.54 0.96
C LEU A 277 14.59 -0.74 1.33
N GLN A 278 13.52 -0.58 2.09
CA GLN A 278 12.61 -1.67 2.41
C GLN A 278 11.34 -1.49 1.58
N PRO A 279 10.78 -2.58 1.04
CA PRO A 279 9.46 -2.57 0.46
C PRO A 279 8.45 -2.18 1.53
N GLY A 280 7.40 -1.47 1.11
CA GLY A 280 6.38 -0.99 2.02
C GLY A 280 5.12 -0.59 1.27
N ALA A 281 4.17 -0.04 2.03
CA ALA A 281 2.82 0.50 1.69
C ALA A 281 2.52 0.96 0.25
N SER A 282 3.53 1.46 -0.47
CA SER A 282 3.39 2.23 -1.70
C SER A 282 4.07 1.56 -2.90
N THR A 283 3.39 1.57 -4.05
CA THR A 283 3.97 1.11 -5.33
C THR A 283 4.93 2.14 -5.92
N ILE A 284 4.89 3.38 -5.42
CA ILE A 284 5.65 4.53 -5.91
C ILE A 284 6.57 5.12 -4.84
N SER A 285 6.70 4.50 -3.67
CA SER A 285 7.58 4.99 -2.61
C SER A 285 8.14 3.87 -1.75
N ALA A 286 9.38 4.03 -1.31
CA ALA A 286 10.05 3.15 -0.35
C ALA A 286 10.93 3.97 0.59
N SER A 287 11.13 3.46 1.79
CA SER A 287 12.01 4.07 2.79
C SER A 287 12.97 3.04 3.36
N GLY A 288 14.07 3.51 3.92
CA GLY A 288 15.02 2.67 4.63
C GLY A 288 16.15 3.49 5.22
N LYS A 289 17.36 2.92 5.27
CA LYS A 289 18.45 3.46 6.08
C LYS A 289 19.74 3.59 5.30
N ILE A 290 20.47 4.68 5.54
CA ILE A 290 21.83 4.87 5.05
C ILE A 290 22.73 3.82 5.72
N THR A 291 23.40 3.02 4.90
CA THR A 291 24.30 1.94 5.33
C THR A 291 25.77 2.34 5.20
N SER A 292 26.09 3.31 4.35
CA SER A 292 27.43 3.87 4.22
C SER A 292 27.34 5.26 3.60
N SER A 293 28.13 6.21 4.08
CA SER A 293 28.23 7.55 3.51
C SER A 293 29.66 8.06 3.66
N ASN A 294 30.14 8.81 2.66
CA ASN A 294 31.36 9.60 2.78
C ASN A 294 31.08 11.11 2.95
N ASP A 295 29.81 11.48 3.10
CA ASP A 295 29.35 12.85 3.33
C ASP A 295 28.77 12.97 4.75
N PRO A 296 29.38 13.78 5.63
CA PRO A 296 28.91 14.00 7.00
C PRO A 296 27.47 14.55 7.09
N ALA A 297 26.97 15.21 6.04
CA ALA A 297 25.58 15.69 6.00
C ALA A 297 24.55 14.55 5.98
N TYR A 298 24.97 13.33 5.61
CA TYR A 298 24.12 12.15 5.47
C TYR A 298 24.67 10.98 6.32
N PRO A 299 24.48 11.01 7.65
CA PRO A 299 25.07 10.01 8.55
C PRO A 299 24.45 8.61 8.36
N VAL A 300 25.25 7.58 8.64
CA VAL A 300 24.79 6.18 8.66
C VAL A 300 23.64 6.04 9.68
N GLY A 301 22.62 5.26 9.33
CA GLY A 301 21.40 5.10 10.13
C GLY A 301 20.35 6.21 9.92
N ALA A 302 20.69 7.29 9.21
CA ALA A 302 19.68 8.26 8.80
C ALA A 302 18.68 7.65 7.81
N THR A 303 17.46 8.18 7.81
CA THR A 303 16.40 7.71 6.92
C THR A 303 16.66 8.17 5.49
N ALA A 304 16.50 7.24 4.54
CA ALA A 304 16.42 7.52 3.12
C ALA A 304 15.00 7.20 2.64
N THR A 305 14.37 8.13 1.92
CA THR A 305 13.04 7.96 1.33
C THR A 305 13.09 8.29 -0.14
N VAL A 306 12.51 7.42 -0.95
CA VAL A 306 12.42 7.58 -2.40
C VAL A 306 10.95 7.58 -2.79
N THR A 307 10.53 8.55 -3.60
CA THR A 307 9.17 8.66 -4.12
C THR A 307 9.18 8.97 -5.61
N VAL A 308 8.31 8.31 -6.37
CA VAL A 308 8.08 8.54 -7.79
C VAL A 308 6.79 9.34 -7.98
N SER A 309 6.84 10.36 -8.82
CA SER A 309 5.70 11.16 -9.24
C SER A 309 5.84 11.46 -10.72
N GLY A 310 5.01 10.84 -11.56
CA GLY A 310 5.18 10.89 -13.01
C GLY A 310 6.52 10.25 -13.44
N TYR A 311 7.31 10.98 -14.23
CA TYR A 311 8.66 10.56 -14.65
C TYR A 311 9.78 10.96 -13.69
N GLN A 312 9.44 11.79 -12.71
CA GLN A 312 10.39 12.30 -11.73
C GLN A 312 10.44 11.41 -10.49
N ARG A 313 11.61 11.39 -9.86
CA ARG A 313 11.85 10.76 -8.57
C ARG A 313 12.46 11.75 -7.60
N LEU A 314 11.84 11.86 -6.42
CA LEU A 314 12.34 12.63 -5.31
C LEU A 314 13.10 11.71 -4.35
N LEU A 315 14.37 12.03 -4.07
CA LEU A 315 15.14 11.42 -2.99
C LEU A 315 15.20 12.38 -1.80
N ARG A 316 14.87 11.87 -0.61
CA ARG A 316 15.10 12.54 0.66
C ARG A 316 16.09 11.75 1.51
N LEU A 317 17.11 12.41 2.04
CA LEU A 317 18.11 11.85 2.94
C LEU A 317 18.10 12.63 4.25
N ALA A 318 18.10 11.94 5.39
CA ALA A 318 18.05 12.56 6.71
C ALA A 318 16.92 13.61 6.85
N GLY A 319 15.75 13.31 6.26
CA GLY A 319 14.57 14.19 6.28
C GLY A 319 14.60 15.37 5.29
N LYS A 320 15.76 15.67 4.70
CA LYS A 320 15.96 16.75 3.74
C LYS A 320 15.80 16.25 2.31
N THR A 321 15.21 17.07 1.45
CA THR A 321 15.23 16.81 0.00
C THR A 321 16.67 16.86 -0.49
N PHE A 322 17.12 15.78 -1.12
CA PHE A 322 18.42 15.74 -1.80
C PHE A 322 18.28 16.37 -3.18
N ALA A 323 17.49 15.75 -4.07
CA ALA A 323 17.25 16.23 -5.42
C ALA A 323 16.12 15.45 -6.11
N ASN A 324 15.69 15.96 -7.26
CA ASN A 324 14.90 15.23 -8.25
C ASN A 324 15.81 14.43 -9.21
N PHE A 325 15.31 13.33 -9.74
CA PHE A 325 15.95 12.49 -10.75
C PHE A 325 14.95 12.12 -11.84
N CYS A 326 15.44 11.89 -13.05
CA CYS A 326 14.62 11.48 -14.19
C CYS A 326 14.79 9.98 -14.47
N ALA A 327 13.72 9.37 -14.97
CA ALA A 327 13.76 8.01 -15.49
C ALA A 327 14.63 7.93 -16.76
N PRO A 328 15.22 6.76 -17.09
CA PRO A 328 15.84 6.55 -18.39
C PRO A 328 14.83 6.78 -19.51
N GLY A 329 15.14 7.68 -20.45
CA GLY A 329 14.27 8.01 -21.59
C GLY A 329 13.17 9.05 -21.30
N ASP A 330 13.25 9.79 -20.20
CA ASP A 330 12.34 10.90 -19.92
C ASP A 330 12.45 12.00 -21.01
N PRO A 331 11.35 12.39 -21.69
CA PRO A 331 11.37 13.46 -22.68
C PRO A 331 11.62 14.86 -22.10
N ASN A 332 11.53 15.04 -20.77
CA ASN A 332 11.65 16.32 -20.08
C ASN A 332 12.91 16.41 -19.20
N LEU A 333 14.07 16.01 -19.75
CA LEU A 333 15.37 16.00 -19.06
C LEU A 333 15.71 17.32 -18.33
N GLY A 334 15.28 18.45 -18.89
CA GLY A 334 15.53 19.79 -18.34
C GLY A 334 14.94 20.00 -16.93
N GLU A 335 13.85 19.33 -16.56
CA GLU A 335 13.25 19.47 -15.23
C GLU A 335 14.06 18.79 -14.11
N CYS A 336 14.89 17.81 -14.47
CA CYS A 336 15.81 17.14 -13.54
C CYS A 336 17.23 17.76 -13.57
N GLY A 337 17.43 18.77 -14.42
CA GLY A 337 18.73 19.33 -14.74
C GLY A 337 19.64 18.37 -15.55
N ALA A 338 19.08 17.33 -16.17
CA ALA A 338 19.87 16.44 -17.03
C ALA A 338 20.15 17.08 -18.41
#